data_AF-A0A1B7W5G0-F1
#
_entry.id   AF-A0A1B7W5G0-F1
#
_cell.length_a   1.000
_cell.length_b   1.000
_cell.length_c   1.000
_cell.angle_alpha   90.00
_cell.angle_beta   90.00
_cell.angle_gamma   90.00
#
_symmetry.space_group_name_H-M   'P 1'
#
loop_
_entity.id
_entity.type
_entity.pdbx_description
1 polymer ?
#
loop_
_entity_poly.entity_id
_entity_poly.type
_entity_poly.pdbx_seq_one_letter_code
_entity_poly.pdbx_strand_id
1 'polypeptide(L)'
;PVMSAGRTKAGTRATDQYIVSVTQGPPAEFYAVDVSFAALKGDPEFDYLNSLPTSFALPDEAVDRLRAAAGRIILASPDFQRLLKDVGLKITPKPMGSTR
;
A
#
# COMPACT_ATOMS: atom_id res chain seq x y z
N PRO A 1 52.67 -38.17 -5.79
CA PRO A 1 52.59 -37.17 -4.71
C PRO A 1 52.41 -35.74 -5.28
N VAL A 2 51.16 -35.26 -5.31
CA VAL A 2 50.87 -33.81 -5.35
C VAL A 2 49.91 -33.56 -4.19
N MET A 3 50.25 -32.61 -3.33
CA MET A 3 49.63 -32.39 -2.04
C MET A 3 48.23 -31.78 -2.17
N SER A 4 47.31 -32.35 -1.38
CA SER A 4 46.07 -31.71 -0.94
C SER A 4 46.39 -30.37 -0.28
N ALA A 5 45.77 -29.30 -0.77
CA ALA A 5 45.68 -28.03 -0.06
C ALA A 5 44.21 -27.77 0.24
N GLY A 6 43.78 -28.25 1.41
CA GLY A 6 42.51 -27.86 2.01
C GLY A 6 42.50 -26.37 2.27
N ARG A 7 41.49 -25.67 1.74
CA ARG A 7 41.14 -24.34 2.26
C ARG A 7 40.28 -24.52 3.50
N THR A 8 40.89 -24.20 4.63
CA THR A 8 40.34 -24.26 5.97
C THR A 8 39.53 -23.01 6.30
N LYS A 9 38.43 -23.27 7.03
CA LYS A 9 37.79 -22.47 8.10
C LYS A 9 37.22 -21.09 7.72
N ALA A 10 35.89 -20.93 7.71
CA ALA A 10 35.05 -20.79 8.91
C ALA A 10 35.36 -19.54 9.76
N GLY A 11 35.22 -18.36 9.16
CA GLY A 11 34.64 -17.18 9.82
C GLY A 11 33.34 -16.87 9.08
N THR A 12 32.19 -16.59 9.68
CA THR A 12 31.96 -16.03 11.01
C THR A 12 30.50 -16.30 11.39
N ARG A 13 30.17 -17.49 11.93
CA ARG A 13 28.78 -17.84 12.31
C ARG A 13 28.18 -16.90 13.36
N ALA A 14 29.00 -16.33 14.24
CA ALA A 14 28.56 -15.47 15.34
C ALA A 14 28.19 -14.05 14.88
N THR A 15 28.89 -13.47 13.90
CA THR A 15 28.53 -12.15 13.36
C THR A 15 27.31 -12.23 12.46
N ASP A 16 27.15 -13.32 11.72
CA ASP A 16 25.96 -13.57 10.90
C ASP A 16 24.69 -13.64 11.76
N GLN A 17 24.75 -14.36 12.89
CA GLN A 17 23.62 -14.41 13.85
C GLN A 17 23.34 -13.07 14.51
N TYR A 18 24.37 -12.28 14.83
CA TYR A 18 24.20 -10.96 15.41
C TYR A 18 23.47 -10.02 14.45
N ILE A 19 23.88 -9.98 13.17
CA ILE A 19 23.21 -9.16 12.14
C ILE A 19 21.76 -9.60 11.94
N VAL A 20 21.47 -10.90 11.91
CA VAL A 20 20.09 -11.40 11.83
C VAL A 20 19.27 -10.92 13.02
N SER A 21 19.81 -11.00 14.24
CA SER A 21 19.07 -10.59 15.46
C SER A 21 18.74 -9.11 15.53
N VAL A 22 19.56 -8.23 14.94
CA VAL A 22 19.32 -6.78 14.95
C VAL A 22 18.56 -6.28 13.72
N THR A 23 18.41 -7.10 12.68
CA THR A 23 17.76 -6.70 11.41
C THR A 23 16.33 -7.25 11.29
N GLN A 24 15.96 -8.28 12.06
CA GLN A 24 14.60 -8.85 12.04
C GLN A 24 13.67 -8.06 12.96
N GLY A 25 12.78 -7.27 12.35
CA GLY A 25 11.66 -6.64 13.05
C GLY A 25 10.61 -7.65 13.51
N PRO A 26 9.62 -7.23 14.32
CA PRO A 26 8.49 -8.09 14.65
C PRO A 26 7.77 -8.55 13.37
N PRO A 27 7.16 -9.76 13.38
CA PRO A 27 6.34 -10.21 12.26
C PRO A 27 5.25 -9.18 11.94
N ALA A 28 5.13 -8.81 10.67
CA ALA A 28 4.11 -7.90 10.17
C ALA A 28 3.30 -8.58 9.06
N GLU A 29 1.99 -8.40 9.10
CA GLU A 29 1.11 -8.78 8.01
C GLU A 29 0.94 -7.59 7.05
N PHE A 30 1.11 -7.84 5.75
CA PHE A 30 1.01 -6.83 4.71
C PHE A 30 -0.26 -7.05 3.90
N TYR A 31 -0.99 -5.95 3.67
CA TYR A 31 -2.16 -5.91 2.81
C TYR A 31 -1.85 -5.00 1.62
N ALA A 32 -1.78 -5.56 0.42
CA ALA A 32 -1.70 -4.78 -0.80
C ALA A 32 -3.13 -4.44 -1.23
N VAL A 33 -3.43 -3.15 -1.38
CA VAL A 33 -4.73 -2.68 -1.88
C VAL A 33 -4.48 -1.91 -3.16
N ASP A 34 -4.91 -2.48 -4.29
CA ASP A 34 -4.85 -1.78 -5.58
C ASP A 34 -6.05 -0.82 -5.70
N VAL A 35 -5.75 0.43 -6.03
CA VAL A 35 -6.72 1.51 -6.21
C VAL A 35 -6.38 2.22 -7.49
N SER A 36 -7.22 2.01 -8.51
CA SER A 36 -7.05 2.63 -9.82
C SER A 36 -8.39 2.94 -10.45
N PHE A 37 -8.41 3.89 -11.38
CA PHE A 37 -9.64 4.26 -12.09
C PHE A 37 -10.21 3.11 -12.93
N ALA A 38 -9.44 2.06 -13.23
CA ALA A 38 -9.98 0.88 -13.91
C ALA A 38 -11.20 0.27 -13.18
N ALA A 39 -11.28 0.44 -11.86
CA ALA A 39 -12.44 0.05 -11.06
C ALA A 39 -13.72 0.85 -11.35
N LEU A 40 -13.62 1.97 -12.07
CA LEU A 40 -14.73 2.84 -12.48
C LEU A 40 -15.14 2.64 -13.95
N LYS A 41 -14.64 1.61 -14.64
CA LYS A 41 -14.92 1.43 -16.07
C LYS A 41 -16.43 1.41 -16.36
N GLY A 42 -16.88 2.32 -17.23
CA GLY A 42 -18.29 2.50 -17.58
C GLY A 42 -19.02 3.58 -16.77
N ASP A 43 -18.39 4.13 -15.72
CA ASP A 43 -18.84 5.34 -15.03
C ASP A 43 -18.33 6.57 -15.81
N PRO A 44 -19.16 7.60 -16.07
CA PRO A 44 -18.72 8.86 -16.68
C PRO A 44 -17.55 9.53 -15.93
N GLU A 45 -17.40 9.28 -14.63
CA GLU A 45 -16.26 9.75 -13.84
C GLU A 45 -14.92 9.17 -14.36
N PHE A 46 -14.92 8.00 -14.99
CA PHE A 46 -13.69 7.38 -15.50
C PHE A 46 -13.00 8.27 -16.53
N ASP A 47 -13.74 8.71 -17.56
CA ASP A 47 -13.17 9.52 -18.63
C ASP A 47 -12.78 10.91 -18.12
N TYR A 48 -13.62 11.51 -17.27
CA TYR A 48 -13.32 12.80 -16.64
C TYR A 48 -12.02 12.74 -15.84
N LEU A 49 -11.87 11.79 -14.92
CA LEU A 49 -10.71 11.71 -14.04
C LEU A 49 -9.42 11.40 -14.80
N ASN A 50 -9.47 10.60 -15.87
CA ASN A 50 -8.31 10.35 -16.73
C ASN A 50 -7.95 11.55 -17.63
N SER A 51 -8.88 12.49 -17.83
CA SER A 51 -8.63 13.72 -18.60
C SER A 51 -8.04 14.85 -17.76
N LEU A 52 -8.00 14.69 -16.43
CA LEU A 52 -7.51 15.74 -15.54
C LEU A 52 -6.02 16.04 -15.79
N PRO A 53 -5.63 17.32 -15.83
CA PRO A 53 -4.23 17.67 -15.94
C PRO A 53 -3.47 17.26 -14.68
N THR A 54 -2.24 16.80 -14.84
CA THR A 54 -1.31 16.57 -13.72
C THR A 54 -0.67 17.89 -13.27
N SER A 55 -1.48 18.92 -13.06
CA SER A 55 -1.03 20.24 -12.59
C SER A 55 -0.74 20.22 -11.09
N PHE A 56 0.17 21.10 -10.63
CA PHE A 56 0.45 21.27 -9.19
C PHE A 56 -0.76 21.81 -8.40
N ALA A 57 -1.77 22.36 -9.09
CA ALA A 57 -3.03 22.79 -8.48
C ALA A 57 -4.19 22.34 -9.38
N LEU A 58 -5.09 21.52 -8.82
CA LEU A 58 -6.38 21.18 -9.41
C LEU A 58 -7.45 22.13 -8.86
N PRO A 59 -8.51 22.44 -9.63
CA PRO A 59 -9.69 23.11 -9.09
C PRO A 59 -10.29 22.30 -7.92
N ASP A 60 -10.84 22.99 -6.92
CA ASP A 60 -11.39 22.35 -5.72
C ASP A 60 -12.45 21.27 -6.06
N GLU A 61 -13.31 21.54 -7.03
CA GLU A 61 -14.30 20.58 -7.53
C GLU A 61 -13.65 19.29 -8.06
N ALA A 62 -12.57 19.41 -8.85
CA ALA A 62 -11.85 18.26 -9.39
C ALA A 62 -11.20 17.45 -8.26
N VAL A 63 -10.69 18.12 -7.22
CA VAL A 63 -10.15 17.47 -6.03
C VAL A 63 -11.25 16.71 -5.27
N ASP A 64 -12.42 17.31 -5.10
CA ASP A 64 -13.52 16.67 -4.38
C ASP A 64 -14.09 15.47 -5.14
N ARG A 65 -14.22 15.58 -6.46
CA ARG A 65 -14.60 14.43 -7.32
C ARG A 65 -13.57 13.32 -7.26
N LEU A 66 -12.28 13.65 -7.31
CA LEU A 66 -11.19 12.68 -7.15
C LEU A 66 -11.25 11.96 -5.79
N ARG A 67 -11.45 12.71 -4.71
CA ARG A 67 -11.60 12.14 -3.34
C ARG A 67 -12.82 11.23 -3.25
N ALA A 68 -13.96 11.64 -3.82
CA ALA A 68 -15.18 10.85 -3.82
C ALA A 68 -15.00 9.54 -4.61
N ALA A 69 -14.40 9.61 -5.80
CA ALA A 69 -14.09 8.46 -6.64
C ALA A 69 -13.12 7.49 -5.96
N ALA A 70 -12.01 7.98 -5.41
CA ALA A 70 -11.07 7.17 -4.65
C ALA A 70 -11.74 6.49 -3.44
N GLY A 71 -12.58 7.22 -2.71
CA GLY A 71 -13.37 6.68 -1.61
C GLY A 71 -14.26 5.51 -2.05
N ARG A 72 -14.99 5.66 -3.17
CA ARG A 72 -15.81 4.58 -3.75
C ARG A 72 -14.97 3.34 -4.06
N ILE A 73 -13.82 3.52 -4.72
CA ILE A 73 -12.95 2.41 -5.13
C ILE A 73 -12.37 1.67 -3.91
N ILE A 74 -11.86 2.41 -2.92
CA ILE A 74 -11.28 1.84 -1.70
C ILE A 74 -12.34 1.04 -0.93
N LEU A 75 -13.55 1.60 -0.76
CA LEU A 75 -14.64 0.93 -0.04
C LEU A 75 -15.13 -0.34 -0.74
N ALA A 76 -15.07 -0.36 -2.07
CA ALA A 76 -15.43 -1.52 -2.88
C ALA A 76 -14.31 -2.58 -2.97
N SER A 77 -13.09 -2.26 -2.55
CA SER A 77 -11.94 -3.17 -2.66
C SER A 77 -12.06 -4.38 -1.72
N PRO A 78 -11.98 -5.62 -2.24
CA PRO A 78 -11.99 -6.82 -1.41
C PRO A 78 -10.82 -6.88 -0.42
N ASP A 79 -9.63 -6.44 -0.83
CA ASP A 79 -8.43 -6.45 0.02
C ASP A 79 -8.55 -5.47 1.18
N PHE A 80 -9.14 -4.30 0.92
CA PHE A 80 -9.41 -3.33 1.96
C PHE A 80 -10.48 -3.83 2.95
N GLN A 81 -11.53 -4.49 2.44
CA GLN A 81 -12.55 -5.12 3.30
C GLN A 81 -11.96 -6.24 4.17
N ARG A 82 -11.02 -7.03 3.62
CA ARG A 82 -10.28 -8.04 4.38
C ARG A 82 -9.46 -7.40 5.50
N LEU A 83 -8.69 -6.35 5.19
CA LEU A 83 -7.94 -5.60 6.20
C LEU A 83 -8.84 -5.18 7.36
N LEU A 84 -9.96 -4.50 7.07
CA LEU A 84 -10.88 -4.01 8.12
C LEU A 84 -11.40 -5.15 9.01
N LYS A 85 -11.71 -6.30 8.42
CA LYS A 85 -12.16 -7.48 9.16
C LYS A 85 -11.06 -8.03 10.06
N ASP A 86 -9.85 -8.19 9.52
CA ASP A 86 -8.72 -8.80 10.23
C ASP A 86 -8.28 -7.93 11.42
N VAL A 87 -8.33 -6.60 11.28
CA VAL A 87 -7.97 -5.66 12.36
C VAL A 87 -9.18 -5.21 13.23
N GLY A 88 -10.39 -5.69 12.93
CA GLY A 88 -11.59 -5.37 13.70
C GLY A 88 -12.05 -3.91 13.63
N LEU A 89 -11.68 -3.18 12.57
CA LEU A 89 -12.04 -1.78 12.39
C LEU A 89 -13.40 -1.60 11.69
N LYS A 90 -14.08 -0.51 12.03
CA LYS A 90 -15.32 -0.09 11.37
C LYS A 90 -15.16 1.33 10.83
N ILE A 91 -15.64 1.56 9.61
CA ILE A 91 -15.65 2.89 9.01
C ILE A 91 -16.82 3.68 9.59
N THR A 92 -16.53 4.83 10.17
CA THR A 92 -17.56 5.79 10.56
C THR A 92 -17.69 6.84 9.46
N PRO A 93 -18.91 7.17 9.01
CA PRO A 93 -19.09 8.23 8.03
C PRO A 93 -18.52 9.54 8.57
N LYS A 94 -17.84 10.30 7.70
CA LYS A 94 -17.37 11.65 8.04
C LYS A 94 -18.59 12.48 8.45
N PRO A 95 -18.59 13.17 9.61
CA PRO A 95 -19.69 14.06 9.96
C PRO A 95 -19.81 15.14 8.88
N MET A 96 -21.00 15.22 8.26
CA MET A 96 -21.36 16.30 7.33
C MET A 96 -21.36 17.62 8.10
N GLY A 97 -20.25 18.36 8.05
CA GLY A 97 -20.16 19.62 8.77
C GLY A 97 -18.73 20.08 9.02
N SER A 98 -18.03 20.45 7.96
CA SER A 98 -16.98 21.47 8.01
C SER A 98 -16.81 21.99 6.60
N THR A 99 -17.74 22.87 6.22
CA THR A 99 -17.51 23.89 5.18
C THR A 99 -16.18 24.55 5.49
N ARG A 100 -15.22 24.41 4.60
CA ARG A 100 -14.07 25.31 4.55
C ARG A 100 -14.33 26.34 3.48
#